data_AF-A0A4Q3W9H9-F1
#
_entry.id   AF-A0A4Q3W9H9-F1
#
_cell.length_a   1.000
_cell.length_b   1.000
_cell.length_c   1.000
_cell.angle_alpha   90.00
_cell.angle_beta   90.00
_cell.angle_gamma   90.00
#
_symmetry.space_group_name_H-M   'P 1'
#
loop_
_entity.id
_entity.type
_entity.pdbx_description
1 polymer ?
#
loop_
_entity_poly.entity_id
_entity_poly.type
_entity_poly.pdbx_seq_one_letter_code
_entity_poly.pdbx_strand_id
1 'polypeptide(L)'
;VPNWKMLPLFIEPASGAISQNGKYIHKFGKKAAAYNLLHQTVNAYNQDIGITSTFNPRDVYSGLNIDPEVSDITIRNVVFYLQTLKAPIPRHQEDPEVARGRSLFTQIGCAGCHRPSLHTGYSPIAALSFKTFYPYTDMLLHDMGAGLDDGYTEGSATTSEWRTPALWGLGLSPQSQGGSYFLMHDGRASTIEEAIMMHGGEAARSRENFRVLQSSEKNALLRFLNSL
;
A
#
# COMPACT_ATOMS: atom_id res chain seq x y z
N VAL A 1 -6.88 -4.56 10.64
CA VAL A 1 -7.79 -5.63 10.17
C VAL A 1 -7.71 -5.84 8.65
N PRO A 2 -8.05 -7.00 8.08
CA PRO A 2 -8.16 -7.15 6.61
C PRO A 2 -9.47 -6.54 6.06
N ASN A 3 -9.48 -6.18 4.77
CA ASN A 3 -10.71 -5.82 4.07
C ASN A 3 -11.37 -7.06 3.45
N TRP A 4 -12.65 -7.29 3.76
CA TRP A 4 -13.44 -8.40 3.23
C TRP A 4 -14.43 -7.91 2.18
N LYS A 5 -14.33 -8.44 0.96
CA LYS A 5 -15.25 -8.12 -0.15
C LYS A 5 -15.53 -9.35 -1.01
N MET A 6 -16.62 -9.30 -1.78
CA MET A 6 -16.91 -10.32 -2.79
C MET A 6 -15.93 -10.20 -3.96
N LEU A 7 -15.61 -11.33 -4.58
CA LEU A 7 -14.79 -11.36 -5.79
C LEU A 7 -15.63 -10.96 -7.00
N PRO A 8 -15.09 -10.19 -7.95
CA PRO A 8 -15.73 -10.02 -9.25
C PRO A 8 -15.68 -11.34 -10.04
N LEU A 9 -16.60 -11.51 -10.99
CA LEU A 9 -16.80 -12.78 -11.72
C LEU A 9 -15.57 -13.31 -12.44
N PHE A 10 -14.64 -12.43 -12.83
CA PHE A 10 -13.42 -12.81 -13.55
C PHE A 10 -12.25 -13.19 -12.62
N ILE A 11 -12.45 -13.18 -11.30
CA ILE A 11 -11.42 -13.50 -10.33
C ILE A 11 -11.71 -14.84 -9.69
N GLU A 12 -10.77 -15.76 -9.90
CA GLU A 12 -10.71 -17.01 -9.16
C GLU A 12 -9.92 -16.81 -7.86
N PRO A 13 -10.41 -17.34 -6.72
CA PRO A 13 -9.66 -17.30 -5.47
C PRO A 13 -8.38 -18.13 -5.57
N ALA A 14 -7.30 -17.61 -4.99
CA ALA A 14 -6.02 -18.34 -4.93
C ALA A 14 -6.14 -19.63 -4.10
N SER A 15 -5.29 -20.61 -4.38
CA SER A 15 -5.15 -21.79 -3.52
C SER A 15 -4.76 -21.37 -2.10
N GLY A 16 -5.57 -21.75 -1.12
CA GLY A 16 -5.43 -21.32 0.29
C GLY A 16 -6.06 -19.97 0.62
N ALA A 17 -6.86 -19.38 -0.27
CA ALA A 17 -7.61 -18.17 0.04
C ALA A 17 -8.61 -18.41 1.18
N ILE A 18 -8.54 -17.55 2.20
CA ILE A 18 -9.48 -17.57 3.32
C ILE A 18 -10.76 -16.86 2.88
N SER A 19 -11.91 -17.46 3.20
CA SER A 19 -13.22 -16.85 2.98
C SER A 19 -14.01 -16.74 4.28
N GLN A 20 -14.85 -15.72 4.35
CA GLN A 20 -15.81 -15.49 5.44
C GLN A 20 -17.12 -14.97 4.84
N ASN A 21 -18.21 -15.72 5.00
CA ASN A 21 -19.54 -15.36 4.48
C ASN A 21 -19.54 -15.00 2.98
N GLY A 22 -18.83 -15.78 2.16
CA GLY A 22 -18.70 -15.55 0.72
C GLY A 22 -17.78 -14.39 0.31
N LYS A 23 -17.13 -13.72 1.28
CA LYS A 23 -16.15 -12.66 1.05
C LYS A 23 -14.73 -13.19 1.23
N TYR A 24 -13.77 -12.51 0.61
CA TYR A 24 -12.35 -12.85 0.65
C TYR A 24 -11.53 -11.63 1.06
N ILE A 25 -10.29 -11.87 1.51
CA ILE A 25 -9.35 -10.80 1.89
C ILE A 25 -8.82 -10.11 0.64
N HIS A 26 -9.09 -8.82 0.52
CA HIS A 26 -8.53 -7.96 -0.52
C HIS A 26 -7.30 -7.20 0.01
N LYS A 27 -6.42 -6.78 -0.91
CA LYS A 27 -5.02 -6.39 -0.57
C LYS A 27 -4.54 -5.11 -1.26
N PHE A 28 -5.16 -4.71 -2.37
CA PHE A 28 -4.69 -3.63 -3.24
C PHE A 28 -5.59 -2.41 -3.18
N GLY A 29 -5.01 -1.22 -3.41
CA GLY A 29 -5.67 0.08 -3.20
C GLY A 29 -5.44 0.66 -1.80
N LYS A 30 -5.98 1.86 -1.55
CA LYS A 30 -5.80 2.60 -0.28
C LYS A 30 -6.60 1.98 0.87
N LYS A 31 -7.80 1.47 0.60
CA LYS A 31 -8.60 0.69 1.53
C LYS A 31 -8.52 -0.82 1.27
N ALA A 32 -7.50 -1.30 0.57
CA ALA A 32 -7.32 -2.72 0.24
C ALA A 32 -8.55 -3.34 -0.49
N ALA A 33 -9.19 -2.63 -1.41
CA ALA A 33 -10.46 -3.02 -2.02
C ALA A 33 -10.35 -3.94 -3.24
N ALA A 34 -9.16 -4.17 -3.78
CA ALA A 34 -8.92 -5.12 -4.87
C ALA A 34 -8.21 -6.39 -4.38
N TYR A 35 -8.66 -7.55 -4.87
CA TYR A 35 -8.25 -8.87 -4.37
C TYR A 35 -6.79 -9.21 -4.67
N ASN A 36 -6.42 -9.09 -5.95
CA ASN A 36 -5.09 -9.38 -6.47
C ASN A 36 -4.70 -8.35 -7.53
N LEU A 37 -3.49 -8.48 -8.10
CA LEU A 37 -3.00 -7.58 -9.14
C LEU A 37 -3.88 -7.60 -10.41
N LEU A 38 -4.46 -8.74 -10.79
CA LEU A 38 -5.38 -8.79 -11.93
C LEU A 38 -6.61 -7.91 -11.69
N HIS A 39 -7.23 -8.03 -10.52
CA HIS A 39 -8.37 -7.18 -10.13
C HIS A 39 -7.96 -5.70 -10.13
N GLN A 40 -6.82 -5.35 -9.52
CA GLN A 40 -6.34 -3.96 -9.50
C GLN A 40 -6.06 -3.42 -10.91
N THR A 41 -5.43 -4.20 -11.78
CA THR A 41 -5.12 -3.80 -13.16
C THR A 41 -6.38 -3.61 -13.99
N VAL A 42 -7.35 -4.53 -13.92
CA VAL A 42 -8.63 -4.41 -14.64
C VAL A 42 -9.40 -3.16 -14.17
N ASN A 43 -9.42 -2.91 -12.86
CA ASN A 43 -10.06 -1.70 -12.33
C ASN A 43 -9.36 -0.44 -12.81
N ALA A 44 -8.02 -0.39 -12.80
CA ALA A 44 -7.28 0.79 -13.25
C ALA A 44 -7.50 1.08 -14.74
N TYR A 45 -7.48 0.06 -15.61
CA TYR A 45 -7.80 0.23 -17.02
C TYR A 45 -9.20 0.84 -17.21
N ASN A 46 -10.21 0.31 -16.53
CA ASN A 46 -11.59 0.72 -16.76
C ASN A 46 -11.98 2.00 -16.02
N GLN A 47 -11.70 2.10 -14.73
CA GLN A 47 -12.17 3.19 -13.86
C GLN A 47 -11.26 4.42 -13.89
N ASP A 48 -9.95 4.24 -14.07
CA ASP A 48 -9.00 5.36 -14.07
C ASP A 48 -8.70 5.84 -15.50
N ILE A 49 -8.54 4.92 -16.45
CA ILE A 49 -8.14 5.24 -17.83
C ILE A 49 -9.36 5.26 -18.79
N GLY A 50 -10.45 4.57 -18.46
CA GLY A 50 -11.65 4.51 -19.31
C GLY A 50 -11.63 3.42 -20.39
N ILE A 51 -10.74 2.44 -20.27
CA ILE A 51 -10.51 1.39 -21.26
C ILE A 51 -11.24 0.10 -20.87
N THR A 52 -11.96 -0.48 -21.83
CA THR A 52 -12.68 -1.74 -21.65
C THR A 52 -11.85 -2.98 -21.99
N SER A 53 -12.22 -4.11 -21.40
CA SER A 53 -11.59 -5.41 -21.64
C SER A 53 -12.59 -6.55 -21.49
N THR A 54 -12.22 -7.77 -21.85
CA THR A 54 -13.07 -8.96 -21.64
C THR A 54 -13.42 -9.18 -20.16
N PHE A 55 -12.53 -8.77 -19.23
CA PHE A 55 -12.74 -8.87 -17.79
C PHE A 55 -13.75 -7.84 -17.27
N ASN A 56 -13.86 -6.69 -17.93
CA ASN A 56 -14.83 -5.64 -17.61
C ASN A 56 -15.20 -4.88 -18.89
N PRO A 57 -16.27 -5.31 -19.59
CA PRO A 57 -16.65 -4.74 -20.90
C PRO A 57 -17.45 -3.45 -20.79
N ARG A 58 -17.79 -3.01 -19.57
CA ARG A 58 -18.67 -1.87 -19.36
C ARG A 58 -17.89 -0.56 -19.51
N ASP A 59 -18.22 0.22 -20.52
CA ASP A 59 -17.69 1.57 -20.71
C ASP A 59 -18.20 2.49 -19.58
N VAL A 60 -17.28 3.27 -18.99
CA VAL A 60 -17.58 4.13 -17.83
C VAL A 60 -18.36 5.38 -18.22
N TYR A 61 -18.28 5.81 -19.48
CA TYR A 61 -18.99 6.99 -19.97
C TYR A 61 -20.43 6.67 -20.38
N SER A 62 -20.61 5.73 -21.32
CA SER A 62 -21.94 5.36 -21.83
C SER A 62 -22.69 4.39 -20.91
N GLY A 63 -21.98 3.64 -20.07
CA GLY A 63 -22.55 2.60 -19.21
C GLY A 63 -22.94 1.31 -19.95
N LEU A 64 -22.65 1.21 -21.24
CA LEU A 64 -22.92 0.06 -22.10
C LEU A 64 -21.75 -0.90 -22.12
N ASN A 65 -22.01 -2.17 -22.45
CA ASN A 65 -20.95 -3.09 -22.80
C ASN A 65 -20.50 -2.80 -24.23
N ILE A 66 -19.20 -2.62 -24.44
CA ILE A 66 -18.58 -2.44 -25.75
C ILE A 66 -17.52 -3.52 -26.01
N ASP A 67 -17.06 -3.58 -27.26
CA ASP A 67 -15.96 -4.48 -27.63
C ASP A 67 -14.68 -4.12 -26.87
N PRO A 68 -13.89 -5.11 -26.42
CA PRO A 68 -12.69 -4.87 -25.65
C PRO A 68 -11.66 -4.09 -26.46
N GLU A 69 -11.21 -2.95 -25.92
CA GLU A 69 -10.20 -2.10 -26.55
C GLU A 69 -8.76 -2.62 -26.34
N VAL A 70 -8.58 -3.55 -25.39
CA VAL A 70 -7.30 -4.23 -25.14
C VAL A 70 -7.46 -5.74 -25.08
N SER A 71 -6.43 -6.44 -25.51
CA SER A 71 -6.38 -7.90 -25.39
C SER A 71 -6.14 -8.36 -23.95
N ASP A 72 -6.63 -9.55 -23.61
CA ASP A 72 -6.30 -10.25 -22.36
C ASP A 72 -4.79 -10.39 -22.14
N ILE A 73 -4.04 -10.59 -23.23
CA ILE A 73 -2.58 -10.73 -23.20
C ILE A 73 -1.94 -9.43 -22.71
N THR A 74 -2.43 -8.28 -23.17
CA THR A 74 -1.96 -6.96 -22.72
C THR A 74 -2.14 -6.82 -21.21
N ILE A 75 -3.33 -7.13 -20.68
CA ILE A 75 -3.61 -7.05 -19.24
C ILE A 75 -2.72 -8.01 -18.46
N ARG A 76 -2.60 -9.27 -18.90
CA ARG A 76 -1.77 -10.28 -18.22
C ARG A 76 -0.29 -9.91 -18.23
N ASN A 77 0.20 -9.28 -19.30
CA ASN A 77 1.58 -8.79 -19.36
C ASN A 77 1.82 -7.66 -18.35
N VAL A 78 0.87 -6.74 -18.18
CA VAL A 78 0.95 -5.71 -17.13
C VAL A 78 0.94 -6.35 -15.74
N VAL A 79 0.06 -7.32 -15.50
CA VAL A 79 0.03 -8.05 -14.23
C VAL A 79 1.37 -8.75 -13.95
N PHE A 80 1.93 -9.45 -14.93
CA PHE A 80 3.23 -10.13 -14.80
C PHE A 80 4.38 -9.14 -14.55
N TYR A 81 4.38 -8.00 -15.25
CA TYR A 81 5.34 -6.93 -15.03
C TYR A 81 5.25 -6.40 -13.59
N LEU A 82 4.05 -6.09 -13.11
CA LEU A 82 3.83 -5.61 -11.73
C LEU A 82 4.25 -6.65 -10.67
N GLN A 83 4.04 -7.94 -10.94
CA GLN A 83 4.48 -9.02 -10.05
C GLN A 83 6.00 -9.12 -9.93
N THR A 84 6.73 -8.78 -10.99
CA THR A 84 8.18 -9.00 -11.12
C THR A 84 9.01 -7.73 -11.03
N LEU A 85 8.36 -6.59 -10.85
CA LEU A 85 9.02 -5.30 -10.67
C LEU A 85 9.86 -5.31 -9.39
N LYS A 86 11.13 -4.96 -9.51
CA LYS A 86 12.07 -4.94 -8.39
C LYS A 86 11.69 -3.84 -7.40
N ALA A 87 11.58 -4.20 -6.13
CA ALA A 87 11.38 -3.23 -5.06
C ALA A 87 12.59 -2.27 -4.94
N PRO A 88 12.34 -1.00 -4.57
CA PRO A 88 13.41 -0.05 -4.26
C PRO A 88 14.38 -0.58 -3.21
N ILE A 89 15.68 -0.33 -3.41
CA ILE A 89 16.74 -0.78 -2.50
C ILE A 89 16.97 0.30 -1.42
N PRO A 90 16.97 -0.06 -0.13
CA PRO A 90 17.34 0.86 0.94
C PRO A 90 18.75 1.43 0.74
N ARG A 91 18.92 2.72 1.02
CA ARG A 91 20.16 3.49 0.83
C ARG A 91 20.89 3.66 2.17
N HIS A 92 22.19 3.96 2.13
CA HIS A 92 22.99 4.36 3.30
C HIS A 92 22.84 3.44 4.54
N GLN A 93 22.78 2.12 4.35
CA GLN A 93 22.48 1.18 5.44
C GLN A 93 23.60 1.08 6.50
N GLU A 94 24.84 1.40 6.12
CA GLU A 94 26.01 1.43 7.02
C GLU A 94 26.12 2.73 7.84
N ASP A 95 25.22 3.69 7.62
CA ASP A 95 25.24 4.96 8.31
C ASP A 95 24.73 4.82 9.76
N PRO A 96 25.52 5.20 10.78
CA PRO A 96 25.12 5.04 12.19
C PRO A 96 23.81 5.78 12.53
N GLU A 97 23.53 6.92 11.90
CA GLU A 97 22.29 7.67 12.15
C GLU A 97 21.08 6.97 11.50
N VAL A 98 21.26 6.26 10.38
CA VAL A 98 20.22 5.41 9.79
C VAL A 98 19.92 4.21 10.70
N ALA A 99 20.95 3.60 11.29
CA ALA A 99 20.77 2.51 12.26
C ALA A 99 20.07 2.99 13.55
N ARG A 100 20.46 4.16 14.06
CA ARG A 100 19.79 4.82 15.20
C ARG A 100 18.33 5.14 14.88
N GLY A 101 18.05 5.72 13.72
CA GLY A 101 16.69 6.02 13.26
C GLY A 101 15.79 4.77 13.15
N ARG A 102 16.34 3.66 12.64
CA ARG A 102 15.64 2.37 12.58
C ARG A 102 15.30 1.82 13.97
N SER A 103 16.19 2.02 14.93
CA SER A 103 15.96 1.62 16.33
C SER A 103 14.86 2.46 16.96
N LEU A 104 14.92 3.79 16.79
CA LEU A 104 13.89 4.73 17.23
C LEU A 104 12.52 4.41 16.62
N PHE A 105 12.47 4.08 15.32
CA PHE A 105 11.24 3.69 14.62
C PHE A 105 10.50 2.54 15.33
N THR A 106 11.25 1.55 15.81
CA THR A 106 10.69 0.44 16.57
C THR A 106 10.30 0.88 17.99
N GLN A 107 11.19 1.61 18.67
CA GLN A 107 11.02 2.06 20.05
C GLN A 107 9.78 2.94 20.25
N ILE A 108 9.49 3.84 19.32
CA ILE A 108 8.34 4.75 19.42
C ILE A 108 7.02 4.13 18.95
N GLY A 109 7.05 2.90 18.42
CA GLY A 109 5.86 2.13 18.06
C GLY A 109 5.46 2.16 16.59
N CYS A 110 6.22 2.77 15.68
CA CYS A 110 5.88 2.80 14.24
C CYS A 110 5.82 1.39 13.65
N ALA A 111 6.71 0.50 14.11
CA ALA A 111 6.77 -0.90 13.68
C ALA A 111 5.55 -1.74 14.07
N GLY A 112 4.59 -1.19 14.84
CA GLY A 112 3.33 -1.85 15.16
C GLY A 112 2.50 -2.19 13.92
N CYS A 113 2.40 -1.23 12.99
CA CYS A 113 1.71 -1.37 11.70
C CYS A 113 2.72 -1.44 10.54
N HIS A 114 3.78 -0.62 10.58
CA HIS A 114 4.84 -0.64 9.57
C HIS A 114 5.88 -1.74 9.83
N ARG A 115 5.43 -3.00 9.78
CA ARG A 115 6.25 -4.18 10.10
C ARG A 115 7.50 -4.25 9.21
N PRO A 116 8.72 -4.29 9.78
CA PRO A 116 9.95 -4.19 9.00
C PRO A 116 10.09 -5.24 7.91
N SER A 117 9.71 -6.49 8.19
CA SER A 117 9.87 -7.61 7.27
C SER A 117 8.61 -8.44 7.12
N LEU A 118 8.49 -9.06 5.94
CA LEU A 118 7.50 -10.08 5.62
C LEU A 118 8.19 -11.24 4.90
N HIS A 119 7.54 -12.40 4.86
CA HIS A 119 8.02 -13.59 4.15
C HIS A 119 6.95 -14.09 3.17
N THR A 120 7.34 -14.32 1.91
CA THR A 120 6.43 -14.90 0.92
C THR A 120 6.34 -16.42 1.08
N GLY A 121 5.20 -16.99 0.71
CA GLY A 121 5.07 -18.44 0.55
C GLY A 121 5.64 -18.93 -0.79
N TYR A 122 5.22 -20.13 -1.18
CA TYR A 122 5.53 -20.66 -2.51
C TYR A 122 4.96 -19.74 -3.61
N SER A 123 5.77 -19.54 -4.65
CA SER A 123 5.38 -18.93 -5.92
C SER A 123 5.98 -19.72 -7.08
N PRO A 124 5.26 -19.87 -8.21
CA PRO A 124 5.85 -20.42 -9.44
C PRO A 124 6.95 -19.51 -10.02
N ILE A 125 6.96 -18.23 -9.65
CA ILE A 125 8.03 -17.29 -10.02
C ILE A 125 9.14 -17.41 -8.97
N ALA A 126 10.27 -18.00 -9.36
CA ALA A 126 11.40 -18.28 -8.46
C ALA A 126 11.91 -17.05 -7.70
N ALA A 127 11.87 -15.87 -8.33
CA ALA A 127 12.25 -14.61 -7.70
C ALA A 127 11.35 -14.20 -6.53
N LEU A 128 10.13 -14.72 -6.45
CA LEU A 128 9.12 -14.40 -5.43
C LEU A 128 8.89 -15.53 -4.42
N SER A 129 9.40 -16.74 -4.68
CA SER A 129 9.12 -17.92 -3.87
C SER A 129 10.01 -17.95 -2.62
N PHE A 130 9.39 -18.07 -1.44
CA PHE A 130 10.06 -18.18 -0.13
C PHE A 130 11.11 -17.09 0.12
N LYS A 131 10.72 -15.83 -0.06
CA LYS A 131 11.59 -14.66 0.08
C LYS A 131 11.22 -13.88 1.33
N THR A 132 12.22 -13.57 2.14
CA THR A 132 12.13 -12.52 3.14
C THR A 132 12.45 -11.18 2.48
N PHE A 133 11.61 -10.19 2.72
CA PHE A 133 11.75 -8.84 2.18
C PHE A 133 11.36 -7.81 3.24
N TYR A 134 11.70 -6.53 3.01
CA TYR A 134 11.60 -5.47 4.01
C TYR A 134 10.74 -4.28 3.56
N PRO A 135 9.40 -4.43 3.53
CA PRO A 135 8.52 -3.42 2.96
C PRO A 135 8.06 -2.38 3.99
N TYR A 136 8.27 -2.60 5.29
CA TYR A 136 7.79 -1.73 6.36
C TYR A 136 6.26 -1.53 6.32
N THR A 137 5.51 -2.63 6.28
CA THR A 137 4.04 -2.67 6.30
C THR A 137 3.56 -4.05 6.71
N ASP A 138 2.42 -4.10 7.40
CA ASP A 138 1.64 -5.33 7.63
C ASP A 138 0.56 -5.56 6.56
N MET A 139 0.35 -4.59 5.66
CA MET A 139 -0.67 -4.57 4.62
C MET A 139 -2.13 -4.62 5.16
N LEU A 140 -2.34 -4.33 6.44
CA LEU A 140 -3.65 -4.31 7.07
C LEU A 140 -4.25 -2.91 7.06
N LEU A 141 -5.57 -2.83 7.26
CA LEU A 141 -6.30 -1.61 7.57
C LEU A 141 -6.14 -1.24 9.03
N HIS A 142 -6.00 0.05 9.30
CA HIS A 142 -6.00 0.60 10.66
C HIS A 142 -6.89 1.82 10.72
N ASP A 143 -7.60 2.01 11.82
CA ASP A 143 -8.34 3.24 12.07
C ASP A 143 -7.34 4.37 12.31
N MET A 144 -7.30 5.33 11.39
CA MET A 144 -6.41 6.50 11.46
C MET A 144 -7.09 7.72 12.10
N GLY A 145 -8.31 7.57 12.61
CA GLY A 145 -9.09 8.56 13.33
C GLY A 145 -9.79 9.58 12.44
N ALA A 146 -10.62 10.43 13.07
CA ALA A 146 -11.51 11.37 12.40
C ALA A 146 -10.81 12.38 11.46
N GLY A 147 -9.54 12.70 11.70
CA GLY A 147 -8.78 13.59 10.80
C GLY A 147 -8.47 12.97 9.44
N LEU A 148 -8.62 11.65 9.31
CA LEU A 148 -8.39 10.88 8.08
C LEU A 148 -9.66 10.14 7.64
N ASP A 149 -10.83 10.55 8.15
CA ASP A 149 -12.12 10.05 7.71
C ASP A 149 -12.49 10.69 6.36
N ASP A 150 -12.67 9.88 5.32
CA ASP A 150 -13.09 10.33 3.98
C ASP A 150 -14.60 10.24 3.74
N GLY A 151 -15.37 9.78 4.73
CA GLY A 151 -16.81 9.55 4.63
C GLY A 151 -17.20 8.39 3.71
N TYR A 152 -16.26 7.58 3.23
CA TYR A 152 -16.52 6.54 2.23
C TYR A 152 -16.06 5.14 2.66
N THR A 153 -16.97 4.17 2.54
CA THR A 153 -16.68 2.77 2.88
C THR A 153 -16.37 1.95 1.64
N GLU A 154 -15.39 1.05 1.74
CA GLU A 154 -15.04 0.11 0.67
C GLU A 154 -15.01 -1.33 1.19
N GLY A 155 -16.01 -2.14 0.87
CA GLY A 155 -16.08 -3.51 1.38
C GLY A 155 -16.42 -3.53 2.87
N SER A 156 -15.52 -4.05 3.71
CA SER A 156 -15.64 -3.95 5.17
C SER A 156 -14.81 -2.82 5.78
N ALA A 157 -14.04 -2.08 4.96
CA ALA A 157 -13.28 -0.94 5.43
C ALA A 157 -14.23 0.22 5.79
N THR A 158 -14.10 0.70 7.02
CA THR A 158 -14.76 1.92 7.49
C THR A 158 -14.10 3.17 6.91
N THR A 159 -14.72 4.32 7.15
CA THR A 159 -14.36 5.59 6.51
C THR A 159 -13.02 6.15 7.00
N SER A 160 -12.65 5.90 8.26
CA SER A 160 -11.34 6.27 8.83
C SER A 160 -10.25 5.20 8.69
N GLU A 161 -10.59 4.04 8.13
CA GLU A 161 -9.64 2.94 7.95
C GLU A 161 -8.81 3.08 6.67
N TRP A 162 -7.50 2.89 6.80
CA TRP A 162 -6.54 2.94 5.69
C TRP A 162 -5.55 1.80 5.76
N ARG A 163 -5.19 1.26 4.60
CA ARG A 163 -4.17 0.22 4.50
C ARG A 163 -2.80 0.84 4.78
N THR A 164 -2.01 0.22 5.66
CA THR A 164 -0.63 0.62 5.91
C THR A 164 0.18 0.56 4.59
N PRO A 165 0.60 1.70 4.00
CA PRO A 165 1.42 1.66 2.79
C PRO A 165 2.82 1.12 3.13
N ALA A 166 3.42 0.41 2.16
CA ALA A 166 4.82 0.01 2.29
C ALA A 166 5.73 1.25 2.24
N LEU A 167 6.68 1.37 3.16
CA LEU A 167 7.59 2.53 3.21
C LEU A 167 8.85 2.34 2.35
N TRP A 168 9.07 1.18 1.75
CA TRP A 168 10.17 1.00 0.79
C TRP A 168 10.05 1.99 -0.39
N GLY A 169 11.13 2.66 -0.75
CA GLY A 169 11.12 3.74 -1.73
C GLY A 169 10.46 5.04 -1.28
N LEU A 170 10.08 5.20 0.01
CA LEU A 170 9.53 6.46 0.53
C LEU A 170 10.44 7.63 0.17
N GLY A 171 11.74 7.52 0.44
CA GLY A 171 12.69 8.60 0.17
C GLY A 171 12.98 8.84 -1.32
N LEU A 172 12.49 7.97 -2.22
CA LEU A 172 12.55 8.15 -3.67
C LEU A 172 11.27 8.77 -4.23
N SER A 173 10.16 8.77 -3.49
CA SER A 173 8.87 9.23 -4.00
C SER A 173 8.89 10.62 -4.64
N PRO A 174 9.65 11.63 -4.15
CA PRO A 174 9.71 12.93 -4.83
C PRO A 174 10.27 12.84 -6.25
N GLN A 175 11.20 11.92 -6.52
CA GLN A 175 11.81 11.76 -7.85
C GLN A 175 10.82 11.21 -8.89
N SER A 176 9.75 10.56 -8.42
CA SER A 176 8.67 10.05 -9.28
C SER A 176 7.43 10.93 -9.29
N GLN A 177 7.39 12.00 -8.50
CA GLN A 177 6.21 12.86 -8.28
C GLN A 177 6.50 14.34 -8.52
N GLY A 178 7.41 14.68 -9.43
CA GLY A 178 7.66 16.08 -9.81
C GLY A 178 8.46 16.88 -8.78
N GLY A 179 9.23 16.20 -7.91
CA GLY A 179 10.22 16.83 -7.02
C GLY A 179 9.73 17.13 -5.61
N SER A 180 8.49 16.80 -5.25
CA SER A 180 7.90 17.04 -3.93
C SER A 180 7.27 15.77 -3.34
N TYR A 181 7.09 15.75 -2.02
CA TYR A 181 6.33 14.70 -1.35
C TYR A 181 4.82 15.00 -1.45
N PHE A 182 4.04 13.97 -1.79
CA PHE A 182 2.58 13.97 -1.67
C PHE A 182 2.16 12.74 -0.86
N LEU A 183 2.18 12.88 0.47
CA LEU A 183 1.93 11.81 1.43
C LEU A 183 0.52 11.87 2.01
N MET A 184 0.14 10.83 2.74
CA MET A 184 -1.24 10.52 3.15
C MET A 184 -2.11 10.07 1.97
N HIS A 185 -3.34 9.64 2.25
CA HIS A 185 -4.23 9.12 1.23
C HIS A 185 -4.71 10.19 0.25
N ASP A 186 -4.60 11.47 0.57
CA ASP A 186 -5.04 12.59 -0.26
C ASP A 186 -3.87 13.46 -0.75
N GLY A 187 -2.63 13.08 -0.43
CA GLY A 187 -1.43 13.79 -0.86
C GLY A 187 -1.17 15.11 -0.12
N ARG A 188 -1.92 15.43 0.95
CA ARG A 188 -1.84 16.73 1.61
C ARG A 188 -0.56 16.98 2.42
N ALA A 189 0.18 15.94 2.80
CA ALA A 189 1.41 16.11 3.56
C ALA A 189 2.60 16.27 2.61
N SER A 190 3.31 17.38 2.76
CA SER A 190 4.44 17.80 1.93
C SER A 190 5.80 17.40 2.51
N THR A 191 5.80 16.84 3.73
CA THR A 191 6.99 16.28 4.37
C THR A 191 6.66 14.99 5.12
N ILE A 192 7.69 14.17 5.38
CA ILE A 192 7.57 12.97 6.22
C ILE A 192 7.16 13.34 7.65
N GLU A 193 7.67 14.46 8.18
CA GLU A 193 7.31 14.94 9.53
C GLU A 193 5.84 15.35 9.61
N GLU A 194 5.33 16.10 8.62
CA GLU A 194 3.90 16.42 8.53
C GLU A 194 3.04 15.17 8.47
N ALA A 195 3.42 14.19 7.65
CA ALA A 195 2.71 12.92 7.56
C ALA A 195 2.66 12.20 8.92
N ILE A 196 3.79 12.12 9.64
CA ILE A 196 3.84 11.54 10.99
C ILE A 196 2.90 12.30 11.94
N MET A 197 2.91 13.63 11.91
CA MET A 197 2.04 14.45 12.77
C MET A 197 0.54 14.31 12.45
N MET A 198 0.18 13.88 11.24
CA MET A 198 -1.20 13.59 10.85
C MET A 198 -1.69 12.19 11.28
N HIS A 199 -0.83 11.32 11.83
CA HIS A 199 -1.26 10.00 12.30
C HIS A 199 -2.17 10.11 13.53
N GLY A 200 -3.44 9.73 13.37
CA GLY A 200 -4.45 9.66 14.44
C GLY A 200 -4.83 8.22 14.79
N GLY A 201 -6.01 8.06 15.41
CA GLY A 201 -6.59 6.75 15.71
C GLY A 201 -5.63 5.80 16.43
N GLU A 202 -5.46 4.59 15.90
CA GLU A 202 -4.54 3.57 16.43
C GLU A 202 -3.09 4.05 16.50
N ALA A 203 -2.68 4.97 15.62
CA ALA A 203 -1.32 5.49 15.55
C ALA A 203 -1.07 6.75 16.41
N ALA A 204 -2.09 7.25 17.12
CA ALA A 204 -2.00 8.49 17.90
C ALA A 204 -0.89 8.45 18.97
N ARG A 205 -0.65 7.28 19.59
CA ARG A 205 0.43 7.10 20.57
C ARG A 205 1.81 7.19 19.94
N SER A 206 2.01 6.58 18.76
CA SER A 206 3.29 6.64 18.03
C SER A 206 3.59 8.07 17.57
N ARG A 207 2.58 8.81 17.11
CA ARG A 207 2.70 10.25 16.83
C ARG A 207 3.15 11.03 18.06
N GLU A 208 2.53 10.79 19.21
CA GLU A 208 2.87 11.50 20.44
C GLU A 208 4.29 11.20 20.91
N ASN A 209 4.71 9.93 20.83
CA ASN A 209 6.09 9.55 21.10
C ASN A 209 7.08 10.25 20.16
N PHE A 210 6.75 10.39 18.87
CA PHE A 210 7.54 11.17 17.92
C PHE A 210 7.60 12.65 18.30
N ARG A 211 6.48 13.25 18.69
CA ARG A 211 6.37 14.68 19.01
C ARG A 211 7.37 15.10 20.08
N VAL A 212 7.56 14.26 21.11
CA VAL A 212 8.42 14.50 22.27
C VAL A 212 9.89 14.09 22.08
N LEU A 213 10.25 13.47 20.94
CA LEU A 213 11.65 13.17 20.63
C LEU A 213 12.49 14.46 20.57
N GLN A 214 13.74 14.35 20.99
CA GLN A 214 14.72 15.42 20.79
C GLN A 214 14.97 15.64 19.30
N SER A 215 15.40 16.86 18.93
CA SER A 215 15.69 17.19 17.52
C SER A 215 16.70 16.24 16.88
N SER A 216 17.70 15.77 17.62
CA SER A 216 18.68 14.79 17.13
C SER A 216 18.04 13.44 16.81
N GLU A 217 17.09 12.99 17.63
CA GLU A 217 16.36 11.74 17.44
C GLU A 217 15.36 11.83 16.28
N LYS A 218 14.65 12.95 16.15
CA LYS A 218 13.79 13.23 14.99
C LYS A 218 14.60 13.18 13.70
N ASN A 219 15.76 13.83 13.67
CA ASN A 219 16.64 13.84 12.50
C ASN A 219 17.14 12.42 12.15
N ALA A 220 17.52 11.61 13.14
CA ALA A 220 17.92 10.22 12.91
C ALA A 220 16.77 9.39 12.31
N LEU A 221 15.56 9.52 12.86
CA LEU A 221 14.37 8.84 12.35
C LEU A 221 14.03 9.27 10.91
N LEU A 222 14.00 10.57 10.63
CA LEU A 222 13.74 11.10 9.30
C LEU A 222 14.83 10.66 8.30
N ARG A 223 16.08 10.56 8.74
CA ARG A 223 17.18 10.06 7.91
C ARG A 223 17.01 8.59 7.57
N PHE A 224 16.56 7.77 8.51
CA PHE A 224 16.18 6.39 8.24
C PHE A 224 15.00 6.30 7.25
N LEU A 225 13.93 7.06 7.45
CA LEU A 225 12.77 7.05 6.54
C LEU A 225 13.12 7.52 5.12
N ASN A 226 13.98 8.52 4.99
CA ASN A 226 14.52 8.97 3.71
C ASN A 226 15.48 7.96 3.06
N SER A 227 16.03 7.01 3.83
CA SER A 227 16.91 5.97 3.28
C SER A 227 16.13 4.81 2.69
N LEU A 228 14.84 4.67 3.03
CA LEU A 228 13.93 3.67 2.45
C LEU A 228 13.63 3.97 0.97
#